data_AF-A0A060YQQ5-F1
#
_entry.id   AF-A0A060YQQ5-F1
#
_cell.length_a   1.000
_cell.length_b   1.000
_cell.length_c   1.000
_cell.angle_alpha   90.00
_cell.angle_beta   90.00
_cell.angle_gamma   90.00
#
_symmetry.space_group_name_H-M   'P 1'
#
loop_
_entity.id
_entity.type
_entity.pdbx_description
1 polymer ?
#
loop_
_entity_poly.entity_id
_entity_poly.type
_entity_poly.pdbx_seq_one_letter_code
_entity_poly.pdbx_strand_id
1 'polypeptide(L)'
;MNLNVSGLWEELPVNSSVWCPYDVIGWEPQMEQLYFWFYLLLFIPGLCLNTTALWVLCRHISKKTKAVIFMVNLALADLLHVMSLPLRIHYYLTHTWPFGQTLCLFCFYLKYLNMYASITFLVCISVQRCVFLLQPFYARRWRRRYDLLISATVWLVVGIGCSPFIIMRISNSTVPSQYTPSPSTSLIPSSNPSHYTGSPIQYSTTSTLPYTSSSPTGCFKDLPTRKLPLPLMDKDKRRALRMVMSCSALFLFCFAPYHINFLLYVMVSQDIVSHCPTMLVVRHFHPVSLCVASLSCCLNPLLYYFLTAEFRQHLSQRTSSLSSSIRGRLMSLESTSSFRE
;
A
#
# COMPACT_ATOMS: atom_id res chain seq x y z
N MET A 1 62.69 -0.77 22.90
CA MET A 1 62.92 0.61 23.36
C MET A 1 63.54 1.37 22.21
N ASN A 2 62.87 2.42 21.74
CA ASN A 2 63.47 3.67 21.29
C ASN A 2 62.33 4.65 20.96
N LEU A 3 62.29 5.74 21.72
CA LEU A 3 61.53 6.97 21.46
C LEU A 3 62.43 7.90 20.65
N ASN A 4 61.91 8.51 19.59
CA ASN A 4 62.40 9.81 19.10
C ASN A 4 61.23 10.56 18.43
N VAL A 5 60.70 11.64 19.05
CA VAL A 5 60.98 13.08 18.82
C VAL A 5 60.84 13.56 17.38
N SER A 6 59.64 13.43 16.84
CA SER A 6 59.02 14.41 15.92
C SER A 6 57.59 13.97 15.70
N GLY A 7 56.62 14.67 16.30
CA GLY A 7 55.20 14.32 16.31
C GLY A 7 54.50 14.45 14.94
N LEU A 8 54.92 13.66 13.96
CA LEU A 8 54.19 13.39 12.72
C LEU A 8 54.19 11.87 12.52
N TRP A 9 53.00 11.26 12.53
CA TRP A 9 52.84 9.86 12.14
C TRP A 9 52.84 9.79 10.62
N GLU A 10 53.80 9.04 10.06
CA GLU A 10 53.77 8.53 8.69
C GLU A 10 52.49 7.72 8.46
N GLU A 11 51.81 7.99 7.35
CA GLU A 11 50.76 7.10 6.85
C GLU A 11 51.41 5.82 6.30
N LEU A 12 51.07 4.68 6.92
CA LEU A 12 51.18 3.37 6.29
C LEU A 12 49.77 2.74 6.19
N PRO A 13 49.46 2.07 5.06
CA PRO A 13 48.10 1.88 4.60
C PRO A 13 47.42 0.71 5.31
N VAL A 14 46.44 1.02 6.16
CA VAL A 14 45.57 0.01 6.77
C VAL A 14 44.28 -0.11 5.96
N ASN A 15 44.28 -1.13 5.10
CA ASN A 15 43.16 -1.94 4.62
C ASN A 15 41.80 -1.23 4.40
N SER A 16 41.47 -1.12 3.12
CA SER A 16 40.27 -0.62 2.46
C SER A 16 38.94 -1.11 3.07
N SER A 17 38.47 -0.46 4.12
CA SER A 17 37.02 -0.35 4.36
C SER A 17 36.54 0.85 3.56
N VAL A 18 35.68 0.63 2.58
CA VAL A 18 35.08 1.68 1.74
C VAL A 18 34.22 2.57 2.65
N TRP A 19 34.82 3.60 3.21
CA TRP A 19 34.11 4.67 3.90
C TRP A 19 33.41 5.52 2.85
N CYS A 20 32.11 5.33 2.68
CA CYS A 20 31.25 6.29 2.01
C CYS A 20 31.04 7.47 2.96
N PRO A 21 31.57 8.68 2.68
CA PRO A 21 31.23 9.85 3.46
C PRO A 21 29.77 10.19 3.19
N TYR A 22 28.89 9.82 4.12
CA TYR A 22 27.50 10.25 4.12
C TYR A 22 27.40 11.59 4.84
N ASP A 23 26.75 12.56 4.21
CA ASP A 23 26.30 13.75 4.91
C ASP A 23 24.98 13.43 5.65
N VAL A 24 25.09 12.57 6.69
CA VAL A 24 23.94 12.07 7.47
C VAL A 24 23.23 13.22 8.20
N ILE A 25 23.98 14.27 8.54
CA ILE A 25 23.58 15.35 9.44
C ILE A 25 22.57 16.29 8.78
N GLY A 26 22.65 16.50 7.46
CA GLY A 26 21.70 17.34 6.73
C GLY A 26 20.37 16.65 6.43
N TRP A 27 20.38 15.35 6.17
CA TRP A 27 19.24 14.67 5.52
C TRP A 27 18.15 14.17 6.45
N GLU A 28 18.46 13.77 7.69
CA GLU A 28 17.45 13.35 8.66
C GLU A 28 16.39 14.42 8.94
N PRO A 29 16.74 15.68 9.28
CA PRO A 29 15.72 16.71 9.58
C PRO A 29 14.85 17.03 8.36
N GLN A 30 15.42 16.96 7.15
CA GLN A 30 14.69 17.20 5.90
C GLN A 30 13.63 16.10 5.65
N MET A 31 13.95 14.86 6.00
CA MET A 31 13.02 13.73 5.88
C MET A 31 11.88 13.81 6.91
N GLU A 32 12.18 14.21 8.14
CA GLU A 32 11.16 14.42 9.17
C GLU A 32 10.18 15.53 8.77
N GLN A 33 10.69 16.64 8.24
CA GLN A 33 9.86 17.71 7.67
C GLN A 33 9.01 17.24 6.49
N LEU A 34 9.58 16.45 5.57
CA LEU A 34 8.83 15.85 4.47
C LEU A 34 7.65 15.01 4.98
N TYR A 35 7.89 14.13 5.96
CA TYR A 35 6.83 13.29 6.53
C TYR A 35 5.75 14.09 7.23
N PHE A 36 6.13 15.11 8.01
CA PHE A 36 5.18 15.98 8.69
C PHE A 36 4.19 16.63 7.69
N TRP A 37 4.72 17.36 6.70
CA TRP A 37 3.89 18.07 5.73
C TRP A 37 3.06 17.12 4.87
N PHE A 38 3.66 15.99 4.48
CA PHE A 38 2.99 15.02 3.64
C PHE A 38 1.85 14.30 4.36
N TYR A 39 2.06 13.85 5.60
CA TYR A 39 1.00 13.21 6.37
C TYR A 39 -0.12 14.19 6.75
N LEU A 40 0.21 15.46 7.01
CA LEU A 40 -0.80 16.51 7.20
C LEU A 40 -1.66 16.69 5.94
N LEU A 41 -1.03 16.72 4.76
CA LEU A 41 -1.73 16.83 3.48
C LEU A 41 -2.61 15.60 3.19
N LEU A 42 -2.19 14.39 3.60
CA LEU A 42 -2.97 13.17 3.38
C LEU A 42 -4.13 13.00 4.36
N PHE A 43 -4.00 13.49 5.59
CA PHE A 43 -4.95 13.21 6.66
C PHE A 43 -6.36 13.70 6.34
N ILE A 44 -6.51 14.99 6.02
CA ILE A 44 -7.84 15.59 5.80
C ILE A 44 -8.53 15.01 4.55
N PRO A 45 -7.88 14.97 3.37
CA PRO A 45 -8.51 14.40 2.17
C PRO A 45 -8.75 12.90 2.32
N GLY A 46 -7.79 12.16 2.87
CA GLY A 46 -7.91 10.72 3.08
C GLY A 46 -9.10 10.38 3.98
N LEU A 47 -9.31 11.13 5.06
CA LEU A 47 -10.42 10.91 5.97
C LEU A 47 -11.76 11.23 5.30
N CYS A 48 -11.86 12.40 4.69
CA CYS A 48 -13.08 12.86 4.03
C CYS A 48 -13.50 11.95 2.86
N LEU A 49 -12.54 11.62 1.98
CA LEU A 49 -12.79 10.82 0.78
C LEU A 49 -13.16 9.37 1.15
N ASN A 50 -12.42 8.72 2.04
CA ASN A 50 -12.70 7.32 2.38
C ASN A 50 -13.93 7.17 3.27
N THR A 51 -14.21 8.10 4.18
CA THR A 51 -15.46 8.08 4.97
C THR A 51 -16.67 8.25 4.05
N THR A 52 -16.59 9.21 3.11
CA THR A 52 -17.65 9.41 2.11
C THR A 52 -17.79 8.19 1.21
N ALA A 53 -16.68 7.62 0.74
CA ALA A 53 -16.68 6.42 -0.08
C ALA A 53 -17.35 5.24 0.64
N LEU A 54 -16.95 4.96 1.88
CA LEU A 54 -17.52 3.90 2.70
C LEU A 54 -19.02 4.11 2.92
N TRP A 55 -19.45 5.33 3.25
CA TRP A 55 -20.86 5.66 3.43
C TRP A 55 -21.70 5.43 2.15
N VAL A 56 -21.24 5.94 1.00
CA VAL A 56 -21.92 5.75 -0.29
C VAL A 56 -21.94 4.28 -0.69
N LEU A 57 -20.82 3.58 -0.56
CA LEU A 57 -20.70 2.17 -0.93
C LEU A 57 -21.63 1.28 -0.10
N CYS A 58 -21.66 1.48 1.22
CA CYS A 58 -22.50 0.70 2.12
C CYS A 58 -24.00 1.01 1.98
N ARG A 59 -24.38 2.29 1.85
CA ARG A 59 -25.80 2.70 1.84
C ARG A 59 -26.43 2.66 0.46
N HIS A 60 -25.71 3.06 -0.59
CA HIS A 60 -26.30 3.29 -1.92
C HIS A 60 -25.91 2.22 -2.95
N ILE A 61 -24.67 1.70 -2.89
CA ILE A 61 -24.12 0.85 -3.97
C ILE A 61 -24.11 -0.65 -3.60
N SER A 62 -24.08 -1.01 -2.31
CA SER A 62 -23.94 -2.41 -1.81
C SER A 62 -24.95 -3.41 -2.38
N LYS A 63 -26.14 -2.95 -2.79
CA LYS A 63 -27.17 -3.82 -3.39
C LYS A 63 -27.06 -3.96 -4.91
N LYS A 64 -26.26 -3.11 -5.58
CA LYS A 64 -26.24 -2.97 -7.05
C LYS A 64 -25.01 -3.55 -7.72
N THR A 65 -23.85 -3.56 -7.04
CA THR A 65 -22.58 -3.94 -7.66
C THR A 65 -21.91 -5.12 -6.95
N LYS A 66 -21.47 -6.12 -7.73
CA LYS A 66 -20.78 -7.32 -7.20
C LYS A 66 -19.39 -7.05 -6.61
N ALA A 67 -18.69 -6.01 -7.07
CA ALA A 67 -17.38 -5.63 -6.56
C ALA A 67 -17.41 -4.76 -5.27
N VAL A 68 -18.59 -4.47 -4.72
CA VAL A 68 -18.71 -3.50 -3.59
C VAL A 68 -17.98 -3.97 -2.36
N ILE A 69 -17.94 -5.28 -2.09
CA ILE A 69 -17.26 -5.82 -0.91
C ILE A 69 -15.76 -5.49 -0.96
N PHE A 70 -15.09 -5.69 -2.09
CA PHE A 70 -13.67 -5.33 -2.23
C PHE A 70 -13.45 -3.83 -2.11
N MET A 71 -14.32 -3.00 -2.70
CA MET A 71 -14.23 -1.54 -2.58
C MET A 71 -14.44 -1.05 -1.14
N VAL A 72 -15.35 -1.68 -0.38
CA VAL A 72 -15.59 -1.39 1.04
C VAL A 72 -14.38 -1.78 1.89
N ASN A 73 -13.80 -2.96 1.66
CA ASN A 73 -12.60 -3.39 2.39
C ASN A 73 -11.39 -2.50 2.07
N LEU A 74 -11.26 -2.05 0.82
CA LEU A 74 -10.22 -1.11 0.41
C LEU A 74 -10.38 0.24 1.11
N ALA A 75 -11.60 0.81 1.13
CA ALA A 75 -11.89 2.03 1.88
C ALA A 75 -11.68 1.88 3.40
N LEU A 76 -11.95 0.69 3.96
CA LEU A 76 -11.69 0.38 5.37
C LEU A 76 -10.19 0.34 5.68
N ALA A 77 -9.39 -0.31 4.82
CA ALA A 77 -7.93 -0.35 4.98
C ALA A 77 -7.33 1.07 4.92
N ASP A 78 -7.78 1.88 3.95
CA ASP A 78 -7.36 3.28 3.80
C ASP A 78 -7.73 4.11 5.04
N LEU A 79 -8.94 3.95 5.59
CA LEU A 79 -9.35 4.63 6.83
C LEU A 79 -8.50 4.24 8.02
N LEU A 80 -8.23 2.95 8.22
CA LEU A 80 -7.37 2.49 9.31
C LEU A 80 -5.98 3.12 9.24
N HIS A 81 -5.40 3.22 8.04
CA HIS A 81 -4.14 3.92 7.84
C HIS A 81 -4.24 5.41 8.14
N VAL A 82 -5.23 6.10 7.59
CA VAL A 82 -5.43 7.55 7.78
C VAL A 82 -5.64 7.89 9.26
N MET A 83 -6.36 7.05 10.01
CA MET A 83 -6.56 7.22 11.46
C MET A 83 -5.28 7.07 12.27
N SER A 84 -4.24 6.42 11.73
CA SER A 84 -2.91 6.35 12.38
C SER A 84 -2.04 7.58 12.11
N LEU A 85 -2.37 8.42 11.11
CA LEU A 85 -1.55 9.57 10.72
C LEU A 85 -1.41 10.64 11.81
N PRO A 86 -2.45 11.02 12.59
CA PRO A 86 -2.32 12.05 13.63
C PRO A 86 -1.24 11.74 14.67
N LEU A 87 -1.13 10.47 15.09
CA LEU A 87 -0.10 10.03 16.05
C LEU A 87 1.31 10.18 15.46
N ARG A 88 1.46 9.94 14.16
CA ARG A 88 2.74 10.13 13.45
C ARG A 88 3.06 11.60 13.25
N ILE A 89 2.07 12.41 12.90
CA ILE A 89 2.22 13.86 12.78
C ILE A 89 2.69 14.44 14.11
N HIS A 90 2.10 14.02 15.24
CA HIS A 90 2.57 14.40 16.57
C HIS A 90 4.04 14.04 16.78
N TYR A 91 4.45 12.83 16.39
CA TYR A 91 5.85 12.42 16.50
C TYR A 91 6.78 13.31 15.67
N TYR A 92 6.49 13.56 14.40
CA TYR A 92 7.35 14.40 13.55
C TYR A 92 7.34 15.89 13.95
N LEU A 93 6.35 16.32 14.73
CA LEU A 93 6.28 17.69 15.27
C LEU A 93 7.06 17.85 16.59
N THR A 94 6.96 16.85 17.48
CA THR A 94 7.49 16.95 18.85
C THR A 94 8.78 16.17 19.06
N HIS A 95 9.17 15.35 18.09
CA HIS A 95 10.25 14.35 18.17
C HIS A 95 10.14 13.41 19.37
N THR A 96 8.95 13.28 19.97
CA THR A 96 8.68 12.43 21.13
C THR A 96 7.46 11.54 20.91
N TRP A 97 7.50 10.31 21.45
CA TRP A 97 6.41 9.35 21.39
C TRP A 97 5.91 8.99 22.81
N PRO A 98 4.88 9.68 23.33
CA PRO A 98 4.36 9.42 24.69
C PRO A 98 3.33 8.28 24.76
N PHE A 99 2.83 7.78 23.62
CA PHE A 99 1.69 6.85 23.56
C PHE A 99 2.04 5.38 23.84
N GLY A 100 3.27 5.09 24.26
CA GLY A 100 3.75 3.75 24.56
C GLY A 100 4.08 2.90 23.33
N GLN A 101 4.82 1.81 23.54
CA GLN A 101 5.38 0.97 22.48
C GLN A 101 4.29 0.27 21.63
N THR A 102 3.21 -0.19 22.27
CA THR A 102 2.12 -0.90 21.58
C THR A 102 1.47 -0.06 20.49
N LEU A 103 1.16 1.21 20.77
CA LEU A 103 0.59 2.10 19.77
C LEU A 103 1.60 2.47 18.67
N CYS A 104 2.88 2.59 19.00
CA CYS A 104 3.94 2.81 18.00
C CYS A 104 3.96 1.65 16.99
N LEU A 105 4.07 0.42 17.49
CA LEU A 105 4.09 -0.79 16.68
C LEU A 105 2.79 -0.96 15.88
N PHE A 106 1.64 -0.69 16.49
CA PHE A 106 0.34 -0.75 15.84
C PHE A 106 0.23 0.27 14.69
N CYS A 107 0.68 1.52 14.90
CA CYS A 107 0.75 2.51 13.84
C CYS A 107 1.62 2.02 12.68
N PHE A 108 2.81 1.48 12.95
CA PHE A 108 3.66 0.90 11.89
C PHE A 108 2.96 -0.24 11.15
N TYR A 109 2.34 -1.16 11.88
CA TYR A 109 1.58 -2.28 11.33
C TYR A 109 0.47 -1.81 10.40
N LEU A 110 -0.34 -0.83 10.81
CA LEU A 110 -1.45 -0.30 10.00
C LEU A 110 -1.00 0.25 8.64
N LYS A 111 0.22 0.81 8.54
CA LYS A 111 0.77 1.27 7.25
C LYS A 111 1.05 0.11 6.31
N TYR A 112 1.71 -0.93 6.79
CA TYR A 112 2.02 -2.10 5.96
C TYR A 112 0.77 -2.91 5.63
N LEU A 113 -0.11 -3.09 6.63
CA LEU A 113 -1.42 -3.71 6.46
C LEU A 113 -2.21 -2.99 5.36
N ASN A 114 -2.27 -1.66 5.38
CA ASN A 114 -2.94 -0.89 4.35
C ASN A 114 -2.30 -1.07 2.97
N MET A 115 -0.97 -0.98 2.89
CA MET A 115 -0.25 -1.12 1.61
C MET A 115 -0.57 -2.46 0.94
N TYR A 116 -0.40 -3.57 1.67
CA TYR A 116 -0.60 -4.91 1.13
C TYR A 116 -2.08 -5.28 0.96
N ALA A 117 -2.96 -4.83 1.86
CA ALA A 117 -4.40 -5.00 1.68
C ALA A 117 -4.87 -4.23 0.44
N SER A 118 -4.38 -3.01 0.22
CA SER A 118 -4.69 -2.19 -0.95
C SER A 118 -4.28 -2.87 -2.25
N ILE A 119 -3.04 -3.33 -2.35
CA ILE A 119 -2.55 -4.08 -3.51
C ILE A 119 -3.44 -5.29 -3.78
N THR A 120 -3.71 -6.09 -2.75
CA THR A 120 -4.47 -7.33 -2.90
C THR A 120 -5.92 -7.07 -3.30
N PHE A 121 -6.60 -6.09 -2.70
CA PHE A 121 -7.96 -5.73 -3.07
C PHE A 121 -8.06 -5.12 -4.47
N LEU A 122 -7.08 -4.32 -4.92
CA LEU A 122 -7.02 -3.82 -6.30
C LEU A 122 -6.85 -4.97 -7.30
N VAL A 123 -6.01 -5.96 -6.98
CA VAL A 123 -5.88 -7.19 -7.78
C VAL A 123 -7.19 -7.96 -7.80
N CYS A 124 -7.84 -8.17 -6.66
CA CYS A 124 -9.15 -8.83 -6.60
C CYS A 124 -10.20 -8.12 -7.47
N ILE A 125 -10.25 -6.79 -7.42
CA ILE A 125 -11.15 -5.97 -8.26
C ILE A 125 -10.84 -6.20 -9.74
N SER A 126 -9.57 -6.11 -10.14
CA SER A 126 -9.15 -6.29 -11.54
C SER A 126 -9.45 -7.69 -12.05
N VAL A 127 -9.08 -8.72 -11.29
CA VAL A 127 -9.34 -10.13 -11.64
C VAL A 127 -10.84 -10.39 -11.74
N GLN A 128 -11.64 -9.93 -10.77
CA GLN A 128 -13.09 -10.10 -10.80
C GLN A 128 -13.70 -9.46 -12.06
N ARG A 129 -13.22 -8.26 -12.44
CA ARG A 129 -13.68 -7.59 -13.67
C ARG A 129 -13.29 -8.36 -14.93
N CYS A 130 -12.05 -8.84 -15.02
CA CYS A 130 -11.60 -9.67 -16.14
C CYS A 130 -12.43 -10.96 -16.25
N VAL A 131 -12.64 -11.68 -15.15
CA VAL A 131 -13.43 -12.91 -15.12
C VAL A 131 -14.87 -12.64 -15.56
N PHE A 132 -15.49 -11.55 -15.11
CA PHE A 132 -16.87 -11.23 -15.48
C PHE A 132 -17.02 -10.80 -16.94
N LEU A 133 -15.99 -10.21 -17.54
CA LEU A 133 -15.96 -9.89 -18.97
C LEU A 133 -15.74 -11.12 -19.85
N LEU A 134 -14.84 -12.02 -19.45
CA LEU A 134 -14.47 -13.19 -20.23
C LEU A 134 -15.49 -14.32 -20.08
N GLN A 135 -16.13 -14.44 -18.90
CA GLN A 135 -17.02 -15.55 -18.56
C GLN A 135 -18.34 -15.04 -17.92
N PRO A 136 -19.30 -14.57 -18.75
CA PRO A 136 -20.56 -14.00 -18.24
C PRO A 136 -21.45 -15.02 -17.51
N PHE A 137 -21.39 -16.31 -17.88
CA PHE A 137 -22.13 -17.37 -17.19
C PHE A 137 -21.59 -17.62 -15.78
N TYR A 138 -20.26 -17.59 -15.62
CA TYR A 138 -19.63 -17.68 -14.30
C TYR A 138 -19.96 -16.45 -13.46
N ALA A 139 -19.92 -15.25 -14.06
CA ALA A 139 -20.34 -14.01 -13.43
C ALA A 139 -21.78 -14.08 -12.90
N ARG A 140 -22.71 -14.70 -13.65
CA ARG A 140 -24.09 -14.88 -13.20
C ARG A 140 -24.20 -15.79 -11.98
N ARG A 141 -23.45 -16.90 -11.95
CA ARG A 141 -23.42 -17.85 -10.82
C ARG A 141 -22.66 -17.31 -9.59
N TRP A 142 -21.84 -16.29 -9.76
CA TRP A 142 -21.06 -15.67 -8.68
C TRP A 142 -21.95 -15.14 -7.56
N ARG A 143 -21.76 -15.66 -6.34
CA ARG A 143 -22.50 -15.32 -5.13
C ARG A 143 -21.65 -14.41 -4.22
N ARG A 144 -22.33 -13.52 -3.51
CA ARG A 144 -21.75 -12.59 -2.51
C ARG A 144 -20.85 -13.27 -1.47
N ARG A 145 -21.15 -14.53 -1.11
CA ARG A 145 -20.34 -15.31 -0.16
C ARG A 145 -18.89 -15.49 -0.61
N TYR A 146 -18.63 -15.56 -1.92
CA TYR A 146 -17.26 -15.71 -2.42
C TYR A 146 -16.44 -14.44 -2.20
N ASP A 147 -17.03 -13.27 -2.43
CA ASP A 147 -16.36 -12.00 -2.16
C ASP A 147 -16.05 -11.85 -0.66
N LEU A 148 -16.97 -12.26 0.22
CA LEU A 148 -16.75 -12.25 1.66
C LEU A 148 -15.64 -13.22 2.08
N LEU A 149 -15.63 -14.45 1.56
CA LEU A 149 -14.59 -15.44 1.85
C LEU A 149 -13.23 -14.96 1.36
N ILE A 150 -13.14 -14.46 0.12
CA ILE A 150 -11.91 -13.90 -0.43
C ILE A 150 -11.43 -12.74 0.45
N SER A 151 -12.30 -11.79 0.81
CA SER A 151 -11.93 -10.68 1.69
C SER A 151 -11.44 -11.15 3.06
N ALA A 152 -12.09 -12.13 3.69
CA ALA A 152 -11.65 -12.69 4.97
C ALA A 152 -10.27 -13.34 4.84
N THR A 153 -10.04 -14.12 3.78
CA THR A 153 -8.73 -14.71 3.48
C THR A 153 -7.67 -13.63 3.26
N VAL A 154 -7.98 -12.55 2.53
CA VAL A 154 -7.05 -11.44 2.32
C VAL A 154 -6.66 -10.80 3.65
N TRP A 155 -7.61 -10.48 4.52
CA TRP A 155 -7.31 -9.92 5.84
C TRP A 155 -6.45 -10.85 6.70
N LEU A 156 -6.75 -12.15 6.67
CA LEU A 156 -5.98 -13.15 7.41
C LEU A 156 -4.54 -13.25 6.88
N VAL A 157 -4.38 -13.47 5.57
CA VAL A 157 -3.08 -13.67 4.93
C VAL A 157 -2.23 -12.41 5.02
N VAL A 158 -2.79 -11.25 4.69
CA VAL A 158 -2.05 -9.98 4.77
C VAL A 158 -1.75 -9.62 6.22
N GLY A 159 -2.71 -9.79 7.13
CA GLY A 159 -2.51 -9.50 8.55
C GLY A 159 -1.40 -10.34 9.17
N ILE A 160 -1.42 -11.66 8.92
CA ILE A 160 -0.36 -12.57 9.36
C ILE A 160 0.96 -12.22 8.68
N GLY A 161 0.97 -12.01 7.36
CA GLY A 161 2.18 -11.68 6.60
C GLY A 161 2.84 -10.36 7.00
N CYS A 162 2.08 -9.42 7.56
CA CYS A 162 2.62 -8.16 8.09
C CYS A 162 3.14 -8.27 9.53
N SER A 163 2.81 -9.34 10.25
CA SER A 163 3.20 -9.51 11.66
C SER A 163 4.72 -9.62 11.91
N PRO A 164 5.55 -10.23 11.04
CA PRO A 164 7.00 -10.30 11.25
C PRO A 164 7.68 -8.93 11.36
N PHE A 165 7.16 -7.90 10.68
CA PHE A 165 7.66 -6.53 10.79
C PHE A 165 7.51 -5.96 12.21
N ILE A 166 6.50 -6.40 12.95
CA ILE A 166 6.33 -6.05 14.38
C ILE A 166 7.33 -6.83 15.23
N ILE A 167 7.42 -8.15 15.02
CA ILE A 167 8.22 -9.06 15.84
C ILE A 167 9.71 -8.71 15.74
N MET A 168 10.23 -8.46 14.54
CA MET A 168 11.61 -8.02 14.35
C MET A 168 11.91 -6.70 15.07
N ARG A 169 10.94 -5.77 15.12
CA ARG A 169 11.12 -4.47 15.80
C ARG A 169 11.11 -4.60 17.32
N ILE A 170 10.32 -5.54 17.86
CA ILE A 170 10.32 -5.86 19.30
C ILE A 170 11.70 -6.41 19.72
N SER A 171 12.27 -7.33 18.94
CA SER A 171 13.56 -7.97 19.26
C SER A 171 14.74 -6.99 19.34
N ASN A 172 14.67 -5.87 18.63
CA ASN A 172 15.73 -4.85 18.60
C ASN A 172 15.60 -3.78 19.71
N SER A 173 14.49 -3.78 20.47
CA SER A 173 14.22 -2.77 21.51
C SER A 173 14.77 -3.13 22.89
N THR A 174 15.56 -4.21 23.02
CA THR A 174 16.19 -4.62 24.29
C THR A 174 17.39 -3.77 24.70
N VAL A 175 17.76 -2.77 23.89
CA VAL A 175 18.69 -1.69 24.25
C VAL A 175 17.86 -0.42 24.52
N PRO A 176 18.07 0.32 25.62
CA PRO A 176 17.28 1.51 25.95
C PRO A 176 17.66 2.68 25.03
N SER A 177 17.16 2.67 23.81
CA SER A 177 17.13 3.82 22.90
C SER A 177 15.71 4.38 22.90
N GLN A 178 15.60 5.71 23.00
CA GLN A 178 14.34 6.45 22.88
C GLN A 178 13.48 5.86 21.76
N TYR A 179 12.19 5.64 22.04
CA TYR A 179 11.20 5.16 21.10
C TYR A 179 11.15 6.08 19.87
N THR A 180 11.95 5.78 18.85
CA THR A 180 12.01 6.52 17.60
C THR A 180 11.22 5.77 16.53
N PRO A 181 10.07 6.33 16.12
CA PRO A 181 9.39 6.00 14.88
C PRO A 181 10.21 6.35 13.62
N SER A 182 11.48 5.95 13.54
CA SER A 182 12.21 6.05 12.29
C SER A 182 11.62 5.06 11.25
N PRO A 183 11.37 5.51 10.01
CA PRO A 183 11.06 4.65 8.87
C PRO A 183 12.32 4.06 8.22
N SER A 184 13.51 4.52 8.62
CA SER A 184 14.79 3.90 8.33
C SER A 184 14.96 2.66 9.20
N THR A 185 14.90 1.48 8.57
CA THR A 185 15.25 0.22 9.21
C THR A 185 16.73 0.27 9.56
N SER A 186 17.12 0.61 10.79
CA SER A 186 18.46 0.29 11.25
C SER A 186 18.53 -1.23 11.47
N LEU A 187 18.72 -1.97 10.38
CA LEU A 187 19.26 -3.33 10.43
C LEU A 187 20.72 -3.19 10.83
N ILE A 188 20.99 -3.13 12.14
CA ILE A 188 22.36 -3.32 12.64
C ILE A 188 22.68 -4.82 12.44
N PRO A 189 23.83 -5.19 11.86
CA PRO A 189 24.22 -6.58 11.76
C PRO A 189 24.54 -7.10 13.16
N SER A 190 23.77 -8.07 13.66
CA SER A 190 24.25 -8.92 14.74
C SER A 190 25.30 -9.85 14.14
N SER A 191 26.56 -9.48 14.23
CA SER A 191 27.69 -10.36 13.93
C SER A 191 27.70 -11.53 14.90
N ASN A 192 27.31 -12.70 14.43
CA ASN A 192 27.75 -14.00 14.98
C ASN A 192 27.75 -15.03 13.83
N PRO A 193 28.92 -15.33 13.24
CA PRO A 193 29.07 -16.44 12.33
C PRO A 193 29.29 -17.70 13.18
N SER A 194 28.26 -18.53 13.34
CA SER A 194 28.43 -19.88 13.87
C SER A 194 28.01 -20.90 12.81
N HIS A 195 29.04 -21.60 12.35
CA HIS A 195 29.09 -22.74 11.44
C HIS A 195 27.92 -23.71 11.60
N TYR A 196 27.28 -24.08 10.48
CA TYR A 196 26.80 -25.45 10.27
C TYR A 196 27.08 -25.89 8.83
N THR A 197 28.13 -26.68 8.69
CA THR A 197 28.38 -27.59 7.57
C THR A 197 27.44 -28.81 7.69
N GLY A 198 26.71 -29.14 6.62
CA GLY A 198 25.91 -30.35 6.54
C GLY A 198 25.28 -30.55 5.16
N SER A 199 25.75 -31.58 4.46
CA SER A 199 25.52 -32.01 3.08
C SER A 199 24.06 -32.32 2.66
N PRO A 200 23.79 -32.47 1.34
CA PRO A 200 22.45 -32.70 0.78
C PRO A 200 22.13 -34.20 0.65
N ILE A 201 20.94 -34.65 1.06
CA ILE A 201 20.40 -35.98 0.69
C ILE A 201 18.88 -35.92 0.44
N GLN A 202 18.51 -36.61 -0.65
CA GLN A 202 17.20 -36.89 -1.27
C GLN A 202 16.05 -37.31 -0.34
N TYR A 203 14.82 -37.12 -0.83
CA TYR A 203 13.84 -38.21 -0.96
C TYR A 203 13.04 -38.08 -2.26
N SER A 204 13.12 -39.14 -3.07
CA SER A 204 12.19 -39.49 -4.14
C SER A 204 11.36 -40.70 -3.68
N THR A 205 10.07 -40.73 -4.00
CA THR A 205 9.25 -41.92 -4.37
C THR A 205 7.82 -41.42 -4.63
N THR A 206 7.38 -41.28 -5.89
CA THR A 206 6.62 -42.26 -6.71
C THR A 206 5.34 -42.82 -6.08
N SER A 207 4.22 -42.47 -6.72
CA SER A 207 3.11 -43.40 -6.95
C SER A 207 2.37 -42.99 -8.23
N THR A 208 2.55 -43.81 -9.26
CA THR A 208 1.98 -43.72 -10.61
C THR A 208 0.82 -44.70 -10.78
N LEU A 209 -0.17 -44.26 -11.58
CA LEU A 209 -1.03 -45.02 -12.52
C LEU A 209 -2.24 -45.81 -11.95
N PRO A 210 -3.29 -46.11 -12.78
CA PRO A 210 -3.32 -46.08 -14.25
C PRO A 210 -4.51 -45.37 -14.93
N TYR A 211 -4.25 -45.04 -16.20
CA TYR A 211 -5.22 -44.78 -17.27
C TYR A 211 -6.01 -46.03 -17.63
N THR A 212 -7.30 -45.89 -17.94
CA THR A 212 -7.93 -46.59 -19.06
C THR A 212 -8.89 -45.66 -19.79
N SER A 213 -8.63 -45.55 -21.08
CA SER A 213 -9.38 -44.87 -22.13
C SER A 213 -10.72 -45.54 -22.45
N SER A 214 -11.79 -44.75 -22.52
CA SER A 214 -12.94 -45.02 -23.41
C SER A 214 -13.68 -43.71 -23.72
N SER A 215 -13.36 -43.11 -24.85
CA SER A 215 -14.34 -42.35 -25.65
C SER A 215 -15.21 -43.39 -26.37
N PRO A 216 -16.50 -43.16 -26.68
CA PRO A 216 -16.85 -42.20 -27.73
C PRO A 216 -18.15 -41.41 -27.55
N THR A 217 -18.22 -40.30 -28.28
CA THR A 217 -19.43 -39.72 -28.91
C THR A 217 -20.59 -39.20 -28.04
N GLY A 218 -20.77 -37.87 -28.11
CA GLY A 218 -22.09 -37.26 -28.28
C GLY A 218 -22.71 -36.57 -27.07
N CYS A 219 -22.47 -35.27 -26.88
CA CYS A 219 -23.52 -34.29 -26.50
C CYS A 219 -23.04 -32.82 -26.55
N PHE A 220 -22.30 -32.43 -27.59
CA PHE A 220 -22.18 -31.02 -27.97
C PHE A 220 -23.00 -30.79 -29.23
N LYS A 221 -24.33 -30.91 -29.08
CA LYS A 221 -25.28 -30.35 -30.02
C LYS A 221 -26.27 -29.50 -29.23
N ASP A 222 -26.42 -28.29 -29.73
CA ASP A 222 -27.54 -27.37 -29.50
C ASP A 222 -27.68 -26.73 -28.12
N LEU A 223 -26.90 -25.66 -27.90
CA LEU A 223 -27.40 -24.52 -27.13
C LEU A 223 -27.52 -23.32 -28.07
N PRO A 224 -28.73 -22.74 -28.26
CA PRO A 224 -28.92 -21.64 -29.18
C PRO A 224 -28.17 -20.42 -28.64
N THR A 225 -27.06 -20.09 -29.29
CA THR A 225 -26.37 -18.82 -29.11
C THR A 225 -27.26 -17.73 -29.69
N ARG A 226 -28.18 -17.23 -28.86
CA ARG A 226 -28.80 -15.94 -29.10
C ARG A 226 -27.68 -14.90 -29.08
N LYS A 227 -27.21 -14.53 -30.28
CA LYS A 227 -26.28 -13.42 -30.50
C LYS A 227 -26.88 -12.17 -29.85
N LEU A 228 -26.36 -11.81 -28.68
CA LEU A 228 -26.67 -10.55 -28.03
C LEU A 228 -26.19 -9.41 -28.96
N PRO A 229 -26.99 -8.35 -29.19
CA PRO A 229 -26.64 -7.31 -30.15
C PRO A 229 -25.26 -6.70 -29.86
N LEU A 230 -24.36 -6.82 -30.85
CA LEU A 230 -22.94 -6.48 -30.83
C LEU A 230 -22.54 -4.99 -30.62
N PRO A 231 -23.40 -3.95 -30.60
CA PRO A 231 -22.93 -2.58 -30.31
C PRO A 231 -22.80 -2.23 -28.81
N LEU A 232 -23.51 -2.93 -27.91
CA LEU A 232 -23.53 -2.62 -26.47
C LEU A 232 -22.37 -3.27 -25.70
N MET A 233 -21.93 -4.44 -26.16
CA MET A 233 -20.88 -5.24 -25.50
C MET A 233 -19.48 -4.60 -25.64
N ASP A 234 -19.25 -3.77 -26.66
CA ASP A 234 -17.98 -3.05 -26.83
C ASP A 234 -17.82 -1.88 -25.83
N LYS A 235 -18.94 -1.21 -25.48
CA LYS A 235 -18.95 -0.14 -24.46
C LYS A 235 -18.66 -0.68 -23.06
N ASP A 236 -19.27 -1.80 -22.69
CA ASP A 236 -19.04 -2.44 -21.39
C ASP A 236 -17.62 -3.01 -21.28
N LYS A 237 -17.09 -3.60 -22.35
CA LYS A 237 -15.68 -4.03 -22.43
C LYS A 237 -14.71 -2.85 -22.29
N ARG A 238 -14.91 -1.75 -23.02
CA ARG A 238 -14.08 -0.54 -22.87
C ARG A 238 -14.15 0.04 -21.47
N ARG A 239 -15.34 0.06 -20.85
CA ARG A 239 -15.50 0.52 -19.47
C ARG A 239 -14.68 -0.35 -18.54
N ALA A 240 -14.85 -1.66 -18.59
CA ALA A 240 -14.14 -2.57 -17.71
C ALA A 240 -12.62 -2.65 -17.98
N LEU A 241 -12.17 -2.52 -19.23
CA LEU A 241 -10.75 -2.39 -19.56
C LEU A 241 -10.16 -1.11 -18.96
N ARG A 242 -10.88 0.03 -19.08
CA ARG A 242 -10.50 1.27 -18.41
C ARG A 242 -10.37 1.08 -16.91
N MET A 243 -11.28 0.30 -16.29
CA MET A 243 -11.20 -0.03 -14.87
C MET A 243 -9.89 -0.74 -14.52
N VAL A 244 -9.57 -1.82 -15.24
CA VAL A 244 -8.35 -2.61 -15.02
C VAL A 244 -7.11 -1.76 -15.24
N MET A 245 -7.06 -0.99 -16.33
CA MET A 245 -5.94 -0.10 -16.63
C MET A 245 -5.73 0.97 -15.56
N SER A 246 -6.81 1.56 -15.02
CA SER A 246 -6.70 2.53 -13.93
C SER A 246 -6.23 1.88 -12.62
N CYS A 247 -6.70 0.68 -12.27
CA CYS A 247 -6.18 -0.07 -11.12
C CYS A 247 -4.69 -0.39 -11.29
N SER A 248 -4.27 -0.85 -12.47
CA SER A 248 -2.88 -1.17 -12.77
C SER A 248 -1.99 0.08 -12.73
N ALA A 249 -2.46 1.20 -13.29
CA ALA A 249 -1.74 2.47 -13.24
C ALA A 249 -1.55 2.95 -11.79
N LEU A 250 -2.58 2.84 -10.94
CA LEU A 250 -2.48 3.19 -9.53
C LEU A 250 -1.47 2.28 -8.81
N PHE A 251 -1.46 0.98 -9.10
CA PHE A 251 -0.47 0.06 -8.55
C PHE A 251 0.97 0.43 -8.94
N LEU A 252 1.20 0.66 -10.23
CA LEU A 252 2.52 1.02 -10.76
C LEU A 252 3.00 2.37 -10.24
N PHE A 253 2.09 3.33 -10.05
CA PHE A 253 2.45 4.64 -9.55
C PHE A 253 2.72 4.63 -8.04
N CYS A 254 1.82 4.05 -7.24
CA CYS A 254 1.91 4.13 -5.78
C CYS A 254 2.88 3.10 -5.19
N PHE A 255 2.82 1.84 -5.64
CA PHE A 255 3.46 0.74 -4.92
C PHE A 255 4.76 0.26 -5.58
N ALA A 256 4.87 0.29 -6.91
CA ALA A 256 6.08 -0.18 -7.59
C ALA A 256 7.36 0.57 -7.17
N PRO A 257 7.37 1.93 -7.04
CA PRO A 257 8.57 2.65 -6.63
C PRO A 257 9.08 2.21 -5.25
N TYR A 258 8.16 1.98 -4.31
CA TYR A 258 8.49 1.50 -2.98
C TYR A 258 9.07 0.08 -3.01
N HIS A 259 8.42 -0.86 -3.70
CA HIS A 259 8.87 -2.26 -3.71
C HIS A 259 10.19 -2.47 -4.44
N ILE A 260 10.39 -1.76 -5.57
CA ILE A 260 11.68 -1.77 -6.28
C ILE A 260 12.78 -1.25 -5.36
N ASN A 261 12.55 -0.12 -4.70
CA ASN A 261 13.54 0.45 -3.80
C ASN A 261 13.74 -0.36 -2.52
N PHE A 262 12.70 -0.99 -1.98
CA PHE A 262 12.80 -1.86 -0.80
C PHE A 262 13.67 -3.08 -1.08
N LEU A 263 13.53 -3.71 -2.25
CA LEU A 263 14.41 -4.80 -2.67
C LEU A 263 15.87 -4.34 -2.72
N LEU A 264 16.14 -3.21 -3.36
CA LEU A 264 17.49 -2.63 -3.41
C LEU A 264 18.02 -2.27 -2.01
N TYR A 265 17.16 -1.74 -1.14
CA TYR A 265 17.50 -1.40 0.23
C TYR A 265 17.92 -2.63 1.04
N VAL A 266 17.22 -3.75 0.89
CA VAL A 266 17.61 -5.02 1.52
C VAL A 266 18.95 -5.51 0.96
N MET A 267 19.17 -5.46 -0.36
CA MET A 267 20.44 -5.87 -0.97
C MET A 267 21.62 -5.02 -0.48
N VAL A 268 21.42 -3.70 -0.33
CA VAL A 268 22.41 -2.78 0.28
C VAL A 268 22.62 -3.10 1.75
N SER A 269 21.58 -3.47 2.49
CA SER A 269 21.66 -3.80 3.92
C SER A 269 22.29 -5.17 4.21
N GLN A 270 22.52 -5.99 3.19
CA GLN A 270 23.17 -7.31 3.29
C GLN A 270 24.57 -7.31 2.65
N ASP A 271 25.13 -6.13 2.38
CA ASP A 271 26.43 -5.92 1.73
C ASP A 271 26.58 -6.60 0.35
N ILE A 272 25.45 -6.95 -0.30
CA ILE A 272 25.44 -7.51 -1.67
C ILE A 272 25.74 -6.41 -2.69
N VAL A 273 25.24 -5.19 -2.45
CA VAL A 273 25.48 -4.01 -3.27
C VAL A 273 26.26 -2.98 -2.46
N SER A 274 27.55 -2.86 -2.76
CA SER A 274 28.50 -2.00 -2.03
C SER A 274 28.87 -0.70 -2.77
N HIS A 275 28.23 -0.43 -3.91
CA HIS A 275 28.47 0.81 -4.68
C HIS A 275 27.92 2.04 -3.96
N CYS A 276 28.81 2.97 -3.61
CA CYS A 276 28.51 4.17 -2.84
C CYS A 276 27.35 5.02 -3.41
N PRO A 277 27.33 5.35 -4.72
CA PRO A 277 26.25 6.16 -5.29
C PRO A 277 24.89 5.45 -5.25
N THR A 278 24.88 4.13 -5.43
CA THR A 278 23.66 3.32 -5.41
C THR A 278 23.06 3.29 -4.00
N MET A 279 23.89 3.07 -2.99
CA MET A 279 23.47 3.08 -1.59
C MET A 279 22.89 4.44 -1.17
N LEU A 280 23.49 5.52 -1.64
CA LEU A 280 23.01 6.89 -1.42
C LEU A 280 21.61 7.10 -2.02
N VAL A 281 21.45 6.78 -3.31
CA VAL A 281 20.15 6.91 -4.02
C VAL A 281 19.07 6.08 -3.34
N VAL A 282 19.37 4.82 -3.00
CA VAL A 282 18.41 3.89 -2.39
C VAL A 282 17.92 4.39 -1.02
N ARG A 283 18.83 4.92 -0.19
CA ARG A 283 18.50 5.46 1.13
C ARG A 283 17.68 6.74 1.04
N HIS A 284 18.05 7.70 0.19
CA HIS A 284 17.29 8.95 0.03
C HIS A 284 15.94 8.75 -0.67
N PHE A 285 15.86 7.83 -1.61
CA PHE A 285 14.62 7.54 -2.32
C PHE A 285 13.64 6.74 -1.45
N HIS A 286 14.11 6.04 -0.41
CA HIS A 286 13.24 5.22 0.43
C HIS A 286 12.11 6.02 1.09
N PRO A 287 12.37 7.14 1.80
CA PRO A 287 11.30 7.96 2.35
C PRO A 287 10.33 8.52 1.31
N VAL A 288 10.84 8.96 0.16
CA VAL A 288 10.03 9.50 -0.94
C VAL A 288 9.10 8.42 -1.49
N SER A 289 9.62 7.23 -1.75
CA SER A 289 8.84 6.09 -2.24
C SER A 289 7.76 5.65 -1.24
N LEU A 290 8.01 5.77 0.06
CA LEU A 290 7.03 5.53 1.12
C LEU A 290 5.88 6.57 1.13
N CYS A 291 6.20 7.84 0.90
CA CYS A 291 5.20 8.88 0.70
C CYS A 291 4.35 8.58 -0.54
N VAL A 292 4.98 8.19 -1.64
CA VAL A 292 4.27 7.79 -2.88
C VAL A 292 3.34 6.59 -2.65
N ALA A 293 3.78 5.58 -1.89
CA ALA A 293 2.92 4.46 -1.50
C ALA A 293 1.72 4.92 -0.63
N SER A 294 1.94 5.89 0.25
CA SER A 294 0.88 6.42 1.14
C SER A 294 -0.17 7.24 0.37
N LEU A 295 0.13 7.77 -0.82
CA LEU A 295 -0.86 8.45 -1.67
C LEU A 295 -2.01 7.54 -2.11
N SER A 296 -1.84 6.21 -2.05
CA SER A 296 -2.88 5.26 -2.44
C SER A 296 -4.20 5.53 -1.71
N CYS A 297 -4.15 5.94 -0.43
CA CYS A 297 -5.36 6.19 0.35
C CYS A 297 -6.20 7.35 -0.18
N CYS A 298 -5.61 8.29 -0.91
CA CYS A 298 -6.32 9.42 -1.52
C CYS A 298 -6.70 9.14 -2.99
N LEU A 299 -5.92 8.30 -3.68
CA LEU A 299 -6.14 7.98 -5.10
C LEU A 299 -7.19 6.87 -5.31
N ASN A 300 -7.36 5.95 -4.36
CA ASN A 300 -8.38 4.89 -4.43
C ASN A 300 -9.83 5.44 -4.57
N PRO A 301 -10.26 6.47 -3.83
CA PRO A 301 -11.56 7.12 -4.05
C PRO A 301 -11.73 7.77 -5.43
N LEU A 302 -10.67 8.34 -6.00
CA LEU A 302 -10.70 8.93 -7.34
C LEU A 302 -10.88 7.85 -8.41
N LEU A 303 -10.24 6.70 -8.21
CA LEU A 303 -10.50 5.51 -9.01
C LEU A 303 -12.02 5.22 -8.97
N TYR A 304 -12.66 5.07 -7.81
CA TYR A 304 -14.11 4.81 -7.74
C TYR A 304 -14.99 5.85 -8.44
N TYR A 305 -14.61 7.13 -8.41
CA TYR A 305 -15.30 8.18 -9.17
C TYR A 305 -15.25 7.92 -10.68
N PHE A 306 -14.11 7.51 -11.24
CA PHE A 306 -14.04 7.16 -12.65
C PHE A 306 -14.70 5.81 -12.99
N LEU A 307 -14.78 4.89 -12.01
CA LEU A 307 -15.32 3.54 -12.21
C LEU A 307 -16.86 3.44 -12.11
N THR A 308 -17.47 4.22 -11.20
CA THR A 308 -18.88 4.05 -10.81
C THR A 308 -19.69 5.29 -11.14
N ALA A 309 -20.59 5.18 -12.13
CA ALA A 309 -21.48 6.27 -12.52
C ALA A 309 -22.36 6.74 -11.35
N GLU A 310 -22.77 5.83 -10.46
CA GLU A 310 -23.52 6.18 -9.24
C GLU A 310 -22.69 7.04 -8.28
N PHE A 311 -21.38 6.79 -8.18
CA PHE A 311 -20.49 7.58 -7.31
C PHE A 311 -20.34 9.01 -7.85
N ARG A 312 -20.23 9.17 -9.17
CA ARG A 312 -20.21 10.47 -9.84
C ARG A 312 -21.47 11.29 -9.57
N GLN A 313 -22.64 10.66 -9.68
CA GLN A 313 -23.92 11.33 -9.48
C GLN A 313 -24.08 11.83 -8.04
N HIS A 314 -23.71 11.01 -7.04
CA HIS A 314 -23.81 11.40 -5.64
C HIS A 314 -22.77 12.47 -5.22
N LEU A 315 -21.54 12.39 -5.72
CA LEU A 315 -20.54 13.44 -5.46
C LEU A 315 -20.97 14.77 -6.09
N SER A 316 -21.46 14.74 -7.33
CA SER A 316 -21.95 15.94 -8.02
C SER A 316 -23.11 16.61 -7.26
N GLN A 317 -24.05 15.82 -6.74
CA GLN A 317 -25.15 16.32 -5.90
C GLN A 317 -24.68 16.92 -4.57
N ARG A 318 -23.66 16.34 -3.93
CA ARG A 318 -23.08 16.89 -2.70
C ARG A 318 -22.28 18.16 -2.96
N THR A 319 -21.49 18.20 -4.03
CA THR A 319 -20.72 19.40 -4.39
C THR A 319 -21.63 20.56 -4.78
N SER A 320 -22.73 20.29 -5.47
CA SER A 320 -23.72 21.33 -5.80
C SER A 320 -24.47 21.82 -4.55
N SER A 321 -24.83 20.93 -3.63
CA SER A 321 -25.45 21.27 -2.34
C SER A 321 -24.51 22.04 -1.40
N LEU A 322 -23.22 21.70 -1.38
CA LEU A 322 -22.22 22.40 -0.59
C LEU A 322 -21.93 23.78 -1.19
N SER A 323 -21.79 23.86 -2.52
CA SER A 323 -21.64 25.13 -3.24
C SER A 323 -22.84 26.05 -3.04
N SER A 324 -24.08 25.53 -3.08
CA SER A 324 -25.28 26.32 -2.81
C SER A 324 -25.38 26.76 -1.34
N SER A 325 -24.96 25.93 -0.39
CA SER A 325 -24.92 26.29 1.04
C SER A 325 -23.86 27.35 1.35
N ILE A 326 -22.67 27.25 0.74
CA ILE A 326 -21.60 28.25 0.87
C ILE A 326 -22.03 29.57 0.22
N ARG A 327 -22.62 29.52 -0.98
CA ARG A 327 -23.17 30.70 -1.66
C ARG A 327 -24.29 31.35 -0.85
N GLY A 328 -25.18 30.57 -0.24
CA GLY A 328 -26.22 31.07 0.66
C GLY A 328 -25.66 31.75 1.91
N ARG A 329 -24.59 31.21 2.50
CA ARG A 329 -23.91 31.83 3.65
C ARG A 329 -23.14 33.10 3.28
N LEU A 330 -22.49 33.14 2.12
CA LEU A 330 -21.82 34.34 1.61
C LEU A 330 -22.81 35.47 1.36
N MET A 331 -23.95 35.20 0.70
CA MET A 331 -24.98 36.22 0.49
C MET A 331 -25.64 36.68 1.80
N SER A 332 -25.77 35.79 2.79
CA SER A 332 -26.25 36.16 4.13
C SER A 332 -25.27 37.10 4.87
N LEU A 333 -23.96 36.89 4.74
CA LEU A 333 -22.93 37.75 5.34
C LEU A 333 -22.89 39.14 4.68
N GLU A 334 -23.06 39.20 3.36
CA GLU A 334 -23.10 40.44 2.60
C GLU A 334 -24.36 41.28 2.92
N SER A 335 -25.50 40.62 3.15
CA SER A 335 -26.72 41.29 3.60
C SER A 335 -26.64 41.83 5.04
N THR A 336 -25.80 41.25 5.90
CA THR A 336 -25.61 41.73 7.28
C THR A 336 -24.55 42.83 7.39
N SER A 337 -23.60 42.92 6.45
CA SER A 337 -22.68 44.06 6.37
C SER A 337 -23.36 45.32 5.83
N SER A 338 -24.29 45.18 4.87
CA SER A 338 -25.06 46.30 4.30
C SER A 338 -26.05 46.96 5.27
N PHE A 339 -26.35 46.34 6.41
CA PHE A 339 -27.22 46.90 7.46
C PHE A 339 -26.44 47.64 8.57
N ARG A 340 -25.10 47.64 8.51
CA ARG A 340 -24.20 48.25 9.50
C ARG A 340 -23.47 49.50 8.99
N GLU A 341 -23.67 49.86 7.73
CA GLU A 341 -23.41 51.19 7.17
C GLU A 341 -24.72 51.97 7.11
#